data_AF-A0AAU4UUX0-F1
#
_entry.id   AF-A0AAU4UUX0-F1
#
_cell.length_a   1.000
_cell.length_b   1.000
_cell.length_c   1.000
_cell.angle_alpha   90.00
_cell.angle_beta   90.00
_cell.angle_gamma   90.00
#
_symmetry.space_group_name_H-M   'P 1'
#
loop_
_entity.id
_entity.type
_entity.pdbx_description
1 polymer ?
#
loop_
_entity_poly.entity_id
_entity_poly.type
_entity_poly.pdbx_seq_one_letter_code
_entity_poly.pdbx_strand_id
1 'polypeptide(L)' 'MPTDAVGRFLAALGPQQQEAVTSRTPQEQERLAAAWERELASDDELDTLDELSPPAAEAEAARRVMDREG' A
#
# COMPACT_ATOMS: atom_id res chain seq x y z
N MET A 1 16.48 10.65 -0.81
CA MET A 1 16.34 9.25 -1.27
C MET A 1 14.94 9.14 -1.84
N PRO A 2 14.71 8.62 -3.06
CA PRO A 2 13.39 8.19 -3.52
C PRO A 2 13.04 6.90 -2.77
N THR A 3 12.96 6.99 -1.44
CA THR A 3 11.76 6.84 -0.62
C THR A 3 11.27 5.42 -0.75
N ASP A 4 11.51 4.65 0.31
CA ASP A 4 11.26 3.22 0.46
C ASP A 4 9.74 2.93 0.42
N ALA A 5 9.09 3.23 -0.71
CA ALA A 5 7.67 3.05 -0.93
C ALA A 5 7.32 1.56 -0.86
N VAL A 6 8.20 0.72 -1.41
CA VAL A 6 8.09 -0.74 -1.30
C VAL A 6 8.16 -1.20 0.16
N GLY A 7 9.15 -0.75 0.95
CA GLY A 7 9.23 -1.18 2.35
C GLY A 7 8.11 -0.64 3.23
N ARG A 8 7.61 0.59 2.99
CA ARG A 8 6.41 1.12 3.65
C ARG A 8 5.14 0.35 3.27
N PHE A 9 4.95 0.07 1.98
CA PHE A 9 3.85 -0.77 1.50
C PHE A 9 3.90 -2.16 2.12
N LEU A 10 5.07 -2.80 2.16
CA LEU A 10 5.26 -4.09 2.80
C LEU A 10 4.97 -4.02 4.30
N ALA A 11 5.37 -2.96 4.99
CA ALA A 11 5.08 -2.79 6.42
C ALA A 11 3.58 -2.57 6.72
N ALA A 12 2.83 -2.02 5.75
CA ALA A 12 1.38 -1.84 5.83
C ALA A 12 0.59 -3.13 5.54
N LEU A 13 1.23 -4.12 4.90
CA LEU A 13 0.62 -5.41 4.59
C LEU A 13 0.68 -6.39 5.77
N GLY A 14 -0.27 -7.32 5.81
CA GLY A 14 -0.18 -8.48 6.69
C GLY A 14 0.91 -9.47 6.23
N PRO A 15 1.40 -10.35 7.11
CA PRO A 15 2.56 -11.22 6.82
C PRO A 15 2.34 -12.12 5.59
N GLN A 16 1.12 -12.64 5.39
CA GLN A 16 0.81 -13.46 4.21
C GLN A 16 0.85 -12.65 2.90
N GLN A 17 0.44 -11.39 2.93
CA GLN A 17 0.44 -10.52 1.76
C GLN A 17 1.86 -10.01 1.46
N GLN A 18 2.67 -9.76 2.50
CA GLN A 18 4.10 -9.50 2.32
C GLN A 18 4.81 -10.63 1.59
N GLU A 19 4.57 -11.89 1.96
CA GLU A 19 5.16 -13.04 1.25
C GLU A 19 4.70 -13.11 -0.22
N ALA A 20 3.42 -12.80 -0.49
CA ALA A 20 2.88 -12.75 -1.85
C ALA A 20 3.51 -11.63 -2.70
N VAL A 21 3.83 -10.47 -2.11
CA VAL A 21 4.45 -9.35 -2.82
C VAL A 21 5.96 -9.57 -2.98
N THR A 22 6.65 -10.03 -1.94
CA THR A 22 8.10 -10.27 -1.97
C THR A 22 8.52 -11.41 -2.87
N SER A 23 7.61 -12.35 -3.18
CA SER A 23 7.82 -13.41 -4.17
C SER A 23 7.66 -12.95 -5.64
N ARG A 24 7.10 -11.75 -5.88
CA ARG A 24 7.01 -11.15 -7.23
C ARG A 24 8.32 -10.46 -7.64
N THR A 25 8.42 -10.12 -8.92
CA THR A 25 9.60 -9.41 -9.42
C THR A 25 9.71 -7.99 -8.81
N PRO A 26 10.92 -7.41 -8.71
CA PRO A 26 11.08 -6.06 -8.15
C PRO A 26 10.23 -4.99 -8.85
N GLN A 27 10.06 -5.10 -10.17
CA GLN A 27 9.22 -4.17 -10.95
C GLN A 27 7.74 -4.28 -10.58
N GLU A 28 7.24 -5.47 -10.26
CA GLU A 28 5.87 -5.65 -9.80
C GLU A 28 5.69 -5.09 -8.38
N GLN A 29 6.67 -5.29 -7.50
CA GLN A 29 6.65 -4.72 -6.15
C GLN A 29 6.60 -3.18 -6.20
N GLU A 30 7.42 -2.57 -7.06
CA GLU A 30 7.41 -1.12 -7.28
C GLU A 30 6.09 -0.64 -7.88
N ARG A 31 5.48 -1.40 -8.80
CA ARG A 31 4.15 -1.08 -9.35
C ARG A 31 3.07 -1.09 -8.27
N LEU A 32 3.06 -2.11 -7.43
CA LEU A 32 2.09 -2.26 -6.34
C LEU A 32 2.28 -1.15 -5.30
N ALA A 33 3.52 -0.86 -4.92
CA ALA A 33 3.83 0.23 -4.00
C ALA A 33 3.43 1.60 -4.59
N ALA A 34 3.64 1.83 -5.88
CA ALA A 34 3.20 3.05 -6.56
C ALA A 34 1.68 3.14 -6.68
N ALA A 35 0.97 2.02 -6.85
CA ALA A 35 -0.49 1.99 -6.80
C ALA A 35 -1.01 2.32 -5.40
N TRP A 36 -0.38 1.78 -4.36
CA TRP A 36 -0.69 2.09 -2.96
C TRP A 36 -0.47 3.56 -2.63
N GLU A 37 0.69 4.14 -3.00
CA GLU A 37 0.93 5.58 -2.79
C GLU A 37 -0.07 6.45 -3.58
N ARG A 38 -0.55 6.01 -4.75
CA ARG A 38 -1.61 6.71 -5.48
C ARG A 38 -2.97 6.59 -4.83
N GLU A 39 -3.31 5.47 -4.21
CA GLU A 39 -4.54 5.35 -3.43
C GLU A 39 -4.47 6.24 -2.19
N LEU A 40 -3.30 6.32 -1.53
CA LEU A 40 -3.08 7.27 -0.42
C LEU A 40 -3.12 8.73 -0.86
N ALA A 41 -2.64 9.04 -2.07
CA ALA A 41 -2.58 10.41 -2.58
C ALA A 41 -3.84 10.86 -3.34
N SER A 42 -4.61 9.92 -3.92
CA SER A 42 -5.88 10.20 -4.60
C SER A 42 -7.06 10.30 -3.64
N ASP A 43 -6.83 10.06 -2.35
CA ASP A 43 -7.82 10.31 -1.31
C ASP A 43 -7.95 11.84 -1.08
N ASP A 44 -8.54 12.51 -2.07
CA ASP A 44 -9.17 13.84 -1.96
C ASP A 44 -10.48 13.72 -1.12
N GLU A 45 -10.87 12.50 -0.73
CA GLU A 45 -11.84 12.17 0.33
C GLU A 45 -11.18 12.07 1.74
N LEU A 46 -10.17 12.92 1.99
CA LEU A 46 -9.55 13.15 3.29
C LEU A 46 -10.56 13.43 4.44
N ASP A 47 -11.84 13.66 4.15
CA ASP A 47 -12.93 13.71 5.15
C ASP A 47 -13.29 12.34 5.77
N THR A 48 -12.88 11.20 5.20
CA THR A 48 -13.20 9.86 5.75
C THR A 48 -12.02 9.13 6.40
N LEU A 49 -10.78 9.47 6.03
CA LEU A 49 -9.58 8.94 6.69
C LEU A 49 -9.09 9.81 7.85
N ASP A 50 -9.62 11.02 8.07
CA ASP A 50 -9.30 11.86 9.26
C ASP A 50 -9.68 11.17 10.59
N GLU A 51 -10.67 10.26 10.56
CA GLU A 51 -11.06 9.44 11.72
C GLU A 51 -10.13 8.23 11.96
N LEU A 52 -9.27 7.89 10.99
CA LEU A 52 -8.30 6.80 11.09
C LEU A 52 -6.90 7.36 11.34
N SER A 53 -6.20 6.73 12.29
CA SER A 53 -4.78 7.05 12.49
C SER A 53 -3.98 6.76 11.21
N PRO A 54 -2.92 7.51 10.88
CA PRO A 54 -2.08 7.29 9.70
C PRO A 54 -1.75 5.81 9.37
N PRO A 55 -1.37 4.93 10.33
CA PRO A 55 -1.12 3.51 10.02
C PRO A 55 -2.36 2.71 9.60
N ALA A 56 -3.56 3.11 10.02
CA ALA A 56 -4.81 2.42 9.64
C ALA A 56 -5.23 2.76 8.21
N ALA A 57 -5.04 4.02 7.79
CA ALA A 57 -5.20 4.45 6.40
C ALA A 57 -4.25 3.67 5.46
N GLU A 58 -2.98 3.54 5.85
CA GLU A 58 -1.95 2.80 5.11
C GLU A 58 -2.32 1.32 4.90
N ALA A 59 -2.77 0.64 5.97
CA ALA A 59 -3.17 -0.77 5.91
C ALA A 59 -4.42 -0.99 5.04
N GLU A 60 -5.41 -0.10 5.12
CA GLU A 60 -6.62 -0.20 4.30
C GLU A 60 -6.34 0.03 2.81
N ALA A 61 -5.51 1.04 2.49
CA ALA A 61 -5.07 1.25 1.11
C ALA A 61 -4.31 0.03 0.57
N ALA A 62 -3.45 -0.58 1.40
CA ALA A 62 -2.70 -1.76 0.99
C ALA A 62 -3.61 -2.96 0.71
N ARG A 63 -4.66 -3.15 1.53
CA ARG A 63 -5.70 -4.16 1.32
C ARG A 63 -6.44 -3.97 -0.01
N ARG A 64 -6.83 -2.74 -0.35
CA ARG A 64 -7.55 -2.42 -1.60
C ARG A 64 -6.70 -2.68 -2.84
N VAL A 65 -5.40 -2.36 -2.79
CA VAL A 65 -4.47 -2.68 -3.88
C VAL A 65 -4.36 -4.18 -4.09
N MET A 66 -4.24 -4.96 -3.01
CA MET A 66 -4.15 -6.43 -3.11
C MET A 66 -5.45 -7.07 -3.60
N ASP A 67 -6.62 -6.54 -3.21
CA ASP A 67 -7.93 -6.99 -3.69
C ASP A 67 -8.13 -6.74 -5.20
N ARG A 68 -7.60 -5.62 -5.72
CA ARG A 68 -7.70 -5.25 -7.14
C ARG A 68 -6.74 -6.05 -8.05
N GLU A 69 -5.73 -6.70 -7.47
CA GLU A 69 -4.66 -7.45 -8.17
C GLU A 69 -4.83 -8.99 -8.09
N GLY A 70 -5.86 -9.47 -7.38
CA GLY A 70 -6.25 -10.88 -7.28
C GLY A 70 -7.37 -11.25 -8.24
#